data_AF-A0A351SKX0-F1
#
_entry.id   AF-A0A351SKX0-F1
#
_cell.length_a   1.000
_cell.length_b   1.000
_cell.length_c   1.000
_cell.angle_alpha   90.00
_cell.angle_beta   90.00
_cell.angle_gamma   90.00
#
_symmetry.space_group_name_H-M   'P 1'
#
loop_
_entity.id
_entity.type
_entity.pdbx_description
1 polymer ?
#
loop_
_entity_poly.entity_id
_entity_poly.type
_entity_poly.pdbx_seq_one_letter_code
_entity_poly.pdbx_strand_id
1 'polypeptide(L)' 'AMRYTEARLSPFARVLLQELGNGTVDWVPNFDGTLDEPALLPARLPHVLLNGSSGIAVGMATDIP' A
#
# COMPACT_ATOMS: atom_id res chain seq x y z
N ALA A 1 -2.13 -23.80 -3.87
CA ALA A 1 -0.92 -23.50 -3.07
C ALA A 1 -0.14 -22.40 -3.78
N MET A 2 0.39 -21.42 -3.06
CA MET A 2 1.11 -20.27 -3.65
C MET A 2 2.19 -20.68 -4.67
N ARG A 3 2.77 -21.88 -4.52
CA ARG A 3 3.70 -22.51 -5.47
C ARG A 3 3.18 -22.71 -6.91
N TYR A 4 1.88 -22.58 -7.17
CA TYR A 4 1.27 -22.70 -8.51
C TYR A 4 0.62 -21.40 -8.99
N THR A 5 0.90 -20.27 -8.33
CA THR A 5 0.32 -18.97 -8.66
C THR A 5 1.43 -18.02 -9.06
N GLU A 6 1.28 -17.38 -10.22
CA GLU A 6 2.12 -16.28 -10.66
C GLU A 6 1.43 -14.95 -10.36
N ALA A 7 2.19 -13.94 -9.93
CA ALA A 7 1.69 -12.61 -9.62
C ALA A 7 2.53 -11.54 -10.31
N ARG A 8 1.88 -10.51 -10.84
CA ARG A 8 2.50 -9.32 -11.43
C ARG A 8 1.72 -8.08 -11.04
N LEU A 9 2.43 -6.98 -10.83
CA LEU A 9 1.81 -5.67 -10.60
C LEU A 9 0.97 -5.24 -11.81
N SER A 10 -0.24 -4.76 -11.52
CA SER A 10 -1.09 -4.15 -12.54
C SER A 10 -0.51 -2.79 -12.96
N PRO A 11 -0.87 -2.28 -14.16
CA PRO A 11 -0.46 -0.94 -14.58
C PRO A 11 -0.85 0.16 -13.59
N PHE A 12 -1.96 -0.03 -12.86
CA PHE A 12 -2.45 0.91 -11.84
C PHE A 12 -1.48 1.07 -10.66
N ALA A 13 -0.69 0.05 -10.32
CA ALA A 13 0.31 0.13 -9.24
C ALA A 13 1.34 1.25 -9.47
N ARG A 14 1.56 1.68 -10.73
CA ARG A 14 2.42 2.83 -11.06
C ARG A 14 1.92 4.15 -10.45
N VAL A 15 0.63 4.27 -10.17
CA VAL A 15 0.06 5.45 -9.49
C VAL A 15 0.61 5.59 -8.07
N LEU A 16 0.96 4.46 -7.43
CA LEU A 16 1.44 4.40 -6.06
C LEU A 16 2.97 4.33 -5.95
N LEU A 17 3.66 3.77 -6.95
CA LEU A 17 5.08 3.42 -6.83
C LEU A 17 6.03 4.29 -7.66
N GLN A 18 5.53 5.04 -8.64
CA GLN A 18 6.40 5.72 -9.62
C GLN A 18 7.33 6.78 -9.00
N GLU A 19 6.95 7.38 -7.87
CA GLU A 19 7.66 8.51 -7.26
C GLU A 19 8.29 8.17 -5.91
N LEU A 20 8.32 6.88 -5.54
CA LEU A 20 8.80 6.42 -4.24
C LEU A 20 10.28 6.76 -4.00
N GLY A 21 11.09 6.76 -5.05
CA GLY A 21 12.52 7.10 -4.99
C GLY A 21 12.83 8.61 -5.02
N ASN A 22 11.83 9.47 -5.13
CA ASN A 22 12.03 10.92 -5.31
C ASN A 22 11.98 11.71 -3.99
N GLY A 23 12.10 11.04 -2.83
CA GLY A 23 12.00 11.68 -1.52
C GLY A 23 10.60 12.24 -1.21
N THR A 24 9.56 11.59 -1.74
CA THR A 24 8.15 12.01 -1.56
C THR A 24 7.51 11.48 -0.28
N VAL A 25 8.14 10.51 0.37
CA VAL A 25 7.64 9.85 1.59
C VAL A 25 8.78 9.59 2.57
N ASP A 26 8.42 9.54 3.84
CA ASP A 26 9.30 9.13 4.92
C ASP A 26 9.50 7.61 4.90
N TRP A 27 10.71 7.19 5.24
CA TRP A 27 11.10 5.79 5.36
C TRP A 27 11.26 5.42 6.83
N VAL A 28 10.77 4.25 7.20
CA VAL A 28 10.85 3.71 8.56
C VAL A 28 11.51 2.34 8.52
N PRO A 29 12.25 1.93 9.58
CA PRO A 29 12.78 0.58 9.66
C PRO A 29 11.66 -0.45 9.64
N ASN A 30 11.90 -1.57 8.96
CA ASN A 30 11.02 -2.73 8.96
C ASN A 30 10.98 -3.41 10.35
N PHE A 31 10.17 -4.46 10.48
CA PHE A 31 9.91 -5.11 11.78
C PHE A 31 11.15 -5.60 12.55
N ASP A 32 12.24 -5.95 11.85
CA ASP A 32 13.51 -6.41 12.43
C ASP A 32 14.66 -5.40 12.28
N GLY A 33 14.39 -4.22 11.71
CA GLY A 33 15.34 -3.13 11.52
C GLY A 33 16.44 -3.40 10.49
N THR A 34 16.32 -4.43 9.67
CA THR A 34 17.33 -4.77 8.64
C THR A 34 17.14 -4.03 7.33
N LEU A 35 15.92 -3.58 7.04
CA LEU A 35 15.54 -2.88 5.82
C LEU A 35 14.70 -1.65 6.17
N ASP A 36 14.63 -0.70 5.25
CA ASP A 36 13.71 0.43 5.35
C ASP A 36 12.48 0.19 4.44
N GLU A 37 11.31 0.52 4.94
CA GLU A 37 10.04 0.51 4.21
C GLU A 37 9.38 1.89 4.24
N PRO A 38 8.67 2.28 3.18
CA PRO A 38 8.01 3.58 3.15
C PRO A 38 6.82 3.59 4.12
N ALA A 39 6.70 4.63 4.94
CA ALA A 39 5.59 4.76 5.89
C ALA A 39 4.23 4.94 5.19
N LEU A 40 4.25 5.56 4.02
CA LEU A 40 3.09 5.81 3.16
C LEU A 40 3.48 5.58 1.70
N LEU A 41 2.50 5.32 0.84
CA LEU A 41 2.72 5.31 -0.61
C LEU A 41 2.34 6.67 -1.22
N PRO A 42 3.15 7.23 -2.13
CA PRO A 42 2.86 8.51 -2.79
C PRO A 42 1.76 8.34 -3.85
N ALA A 43 0.52 8.16 -3.38
CA ALA A 43 -0.64 7.97 -4.22
C ALA A 43 -1.01 9.25 -4.97
N ARG A 44 -0.95 9.23 -6.30
CA ARG A 44 -1.33 10.39 -7.14
C ARG A 44 -2.84 10.54 -7.38
N LEU A 45 -3.62 9.56 -6.91
CA LEU A 45 -5.08 9.56 -6.98
C LEU A 45 -5.65 9.22 -5.59
N PRO A 46 -6.87 9.67 -5.26
CA PRO A 46 -7.50 9.39 -3.97
C PRO A 46 -7.92 7.91 -3.86
N HIS A 47 -6.95 7.03 -3.60
CA HIS A 47 -7.09 5.58 -3.66
C HIS A 47 -8.20 5.02 -2.77
N VAL A 48 -8.36 5.59 -1.57
CA VAL A 48 -9.39 5.18 -0.60
C VAL A 48 -10.80 5.33 -1.17
N LEU A 49 -11.05 6.37 -1.98
CA LEU A 49 -12.36 6.60 -2.61
C LEU A 49 -12.54 5.79 -3.89
N LEU A 50 -11.45 5.35 -4.51
CA LEU A 50 -11.49 4.60 -5.77
C LEU A 50 -11.66 3.10 -5.55
N ASN A 51 -11.06 2.57 -4.49
CA ASN A 51 -11.06 1.13 -4.19
C ASN A 51 -11.88 0.77 -2.95
N GLY A 52 -12.31 1.76 -2.17
CA GLY A 52 -12.98 1.53 -0.91
C GLY A 52 -12.07 0.91 0.14
N SER A 53 -12.66 0.58 1.28
CA SER A 53 -12.03 -0.21 2.33
C SER A 53 -13.11 -0.75 3.26
N SER A 54 -13.05 -2.05 3.55
CA SER A 54 -13.93 -2.69 4.52
C SER A 54 -13.08 -3.37 5.58
N GLY A 55 -13.40 -3.14 6.85
CA GLY A 55 -12.63 -3.69 7.97
C GLY A 55 -13.39 -3.68 9.28
N ILE A 56 -13.17 -4.72 10.08
CA ILE A 56 -13.74 -4.85 11.43
C ILE A 56 -12.57 -5.00 12.40
N ALA A 57 -12.42 -4.04 13.30
CA ALA A 57 -11.47 -4.05 14.40
C ALA A 57 -12.22 -4.23 15.74
N VAL A 58 -11.48 -4.39 16.84
CA VAL A 58 -12.09 -4.55 18.17
C VAL A 58 -12.83 -3.26 18.54
N GLY A 59 -14.17 -3.29 18.46
CA GLY A 59 -15.04 -2.17 18.83
C GLY A 59 -15.25 -1.11 17.74
N MET A 60 -14.72 -1.30 16.53
CA MET A 60 -14.89 -0.36 15.40
C MET A 60 -15.12 -1.12 14.09
N ALA A 61 -15.96 -0.54 13.23
CA ALA A 61 -16.16 -1.04 11.87
C ALA A 61 -16.04 0.13 10.89
N THR A 62 -15.41 -0.14 9.74
CA THR A 62 -15.23 0.81 8.64
C THR A 62 -15.76 0.18 7.36
N ASP A 63 -16.56 0.95 6.62
CA ASP A 63 -17.04 0.58 5.29
C ASP A 63 -17.01 1.83 4.40
N ILE A 64 -16.12 1.82 3.41
CA ILE A 64 -15.97 2.84 2.38
C ILE A 64 -16.26 2.14 1.04
N PRO A 65 -17.27 2.59 0.29
CA PRO A 65 -17.67 1.95 -0.97
C PRO A 65 -16.61 2.06 -2.06
#